data_AF-A0A524R119-F1
#
_entry.id   AF-A0A524R119-F1
#
_cell.length_a   1.000
_cell.length_b   1.000
_cell.length_c   1.000
_cell.angle_alpha   90.00
_cell.angle_beta   90.00
_cell.angle_gamma   90.00
#
_symmetry.space_group_name_H-M   'P 1'
#
loop_
_entity.id
_entity.type
_entity.pdbx_description
1 polymer ?
#
loop_
_entity_poly.entity_id
_entity_poly.type
_entity_poly.pdbx_seq_one_letter_code
_entity_poly.pdbx_strand_id
1 'polypeptide(L)'
;MPLRPRSRPPNPLSRLPSPLRRRWKPKRPAPILLRQRKGRISRGLRAQGPRRGIRMKGSTEMRRDLPLGVLVAVSLLLGGFPFPGAAQSWRSVTMSRQVAGEKALDVRIRFSAGRLAIQAGETGTLYRMQLRYDEENFEPVAKYERGRLDLGVEGTKNSLRWRKEDTQQMDLSLARGVPMALDL
;
A
#
# COMPACT_ATOMS: atom_id res chain seq x y z
N MET A 1 78.54 12.36 -2.26
CA MET A 1 77.28 12.16 -3.00
C MET A 1 76.13 12.70 -2.15
N PRO A 2 75.44 13.79 -2.53
CA PRO A 2 74.31 14.31 -1.76
C PRO A 2 72.98 13.63 -2.16
N LEU A 3 72.19 13.23 -1.16
CA LEU A 3 70.87 12.62 -1.33
C LEU A 3 69.84 13.71 -1.70
N ARG A 4 69.13 13.53 -2.81
CA ARG A 4 68.03 14.42 -3.23
C ARG A 4 66.81 14.28 -2.30
N PRO A 5 66.10 15.37 -1.96
CA PRO A 5 64.87 15.30 -1.20
C PRO A 5 63.72 14.76 -2.06
N ARG A 6 62.95 13.81 -1.52
CA ARG A 6 61.70 13.29 -2.12
C ARG A 6 60.64 14.39 -2.06
N SER A 7 60.17 14.82 -3.22
CA SER A 7 59.00 15.69 -3.40
C SER A 7 57.73 14.98 -2.91
N ARG A 8 56.99 15.62 -2.00
CA ARG A 8 55.63 15.22 -1.61
C ARG A 8 54.68 15.42 -2.79
N PRO A 9 53.77 14.48 -3.09
CA PRO A 9 52.71 14.72 -4.07
C PRO A 9 51.70 15.76 -3.53
N PRO A 10 51.10 16.59 -4.41
CA PRO A 10 50.09 17.56 -4.01
C PRO A 10 48.79 16.89 -3.55
N ASN A 11 48.23 17.44 -2.47
CA ASN A 11 47.00 17.00 -1.81
C ASN A 11 45.77 17.30 -2.71
N PRO A 12 44.94 16.30 -3.11
CA PRO A 12 43.83 16.50 -4.04
C PRO A 12 42.55 17.13 -3.44
N LEU A 13 42.57 17.60 -2.19
CA LEU A 13 41.36 18.03 -1.47
C LEU A 13 40.98 19.51 -1.60
N SER A 14 41.60 20.28 -2.51
CA SER A 14 41.39 21.73 -2.60
C SER A 14 40.38 22.19 -3.68
N ARG A 15 39.59 21.29 -4.28
CA ARG A 15 38.59 21.67 -5.31
C ARG A 15 37.25 20.94 -5.17
N LEU A 16 36.52 21.21 -4.09
CA LEU A 16 35.09 20.93 -4.04
C LEU A 16 34.29 22.24 -3.95
N PRO A 17 33.41 22.54 -4.92
CA PRO A 17 32.47 23.65 -4.81
C PRO A 17 31.40 23.36 -3.75
N SER A 18 31.12 24.35 -2.91
CA SER A 18 30.12 24.28 -1.85
C SER A 18 28.70 24.11 -2.42
N PRO A 19 27.91 23.10 -2.00
CA PRO A 19 26.51 23.05 -2.36
C PRO A 19 25.69 24.00 -1.48
N LEU A 20 25.02 24.92 -2.19
CA LEU A 20 23.98 25.83 -1.77
C LEU A 20 23.05 25.22 -0.69
N ARG A 21 23.02 25.86 0.48
CA ARG A 21 22.00 25.71 1.51
C ARG A 21 20.62 26.07 0.93
N ARG A 22 19.89 25.09 0.38
CA ARG A 22 18.44 25.25 0.17
C ARG A 22 17.74 25.05 1.51
N ARG A 23 17.41 26.20 2.10
CA ARG A 23 16.58 26.40 3.29
C ARG A 23 15.21 25.77 3.08
N TRP A 24 15.01 24.55 3.58
CA TRP A 24 13.72 23.88 3.61
C TRP A 24 12.82 24.60 4.63
N LYS A 25 11.66 25.12 4.18
CA LYS A 25 10.61 25.68 5.05
C LYS A 25 9.52 24.61 5.22
N PRO A 26 9.15 24.21 6.45
CA PRO A 26 7.98 23.36 6.65
C PRO A 26 6.70 24.14 6.33
N LYS A 27 5.85 23.57 5.47
CA LYS A 27 4.46 24.01 5.28
C LYS A 27 3.68 23.74 6.57
N ARG A 28 3.21 24.81 7.21
CA ARG A 28 2.26 24.73 8.34
C ARG A 28 0.95 24.08 7.85
N PRO A 29 0.37 23.11 8.58
CA PRO A 29 -1.01 22.69 8.32
C PRO A 29 -1.98 23.80 8.77
N ALA A 30 -3.00 24.05 7.95
CA ALA A 30 -4.07 25.01 8.21
C ALA A 30 -4.96 24.54 9.38
N PRO A 31 -5.57 25.48 10.14
CA PRO A 31 -6.44 25.14 11.26
C PRO A 31 -7.75 24.49 10.79
N ILE A 32 -8.12 23.42 11.49
CA ILE A 32 -9.40 22.74 11.44
C ILE A 32 -10.48 23.72 11.89
N LEU A 33 -11.29 24.21 10.94
CA LEU A 33 -12.51 24.95 11.25
C LEU A 33 -13.61 23.95 11.64
N LEU A 34 -13.78 23.82 12.94
CA LEU A 34 -14.91 23.18 13.60
C LEU A 34 -16.21 23.95 13.25
N ARG A 35 -16.94 23.49 12.23
CA ARG A 35 -18.27 24.03 11.91
C ARG A 35 -19.34 23.26 12.68
N GLN A 36 -19.57 23.69 13.92
CA GLN A 36 -20.83 23.44 14.64
C GLN A 36 -21.97 24.27 14.03
N ARG A 37 -23.18 23.67 14.02
CA ARG A 37 -24.55 24.24 13.99
C ARG A 37 -25.43 23.47 13.00
N LYS A 38 -26.71 23.20 13.23
CA LYS A 38 -27.68 23.43 14.31
C LYS A 38 -28.95 22.68 13.86
N GLY A 39 -29.78 22.24 14.79
CA GLY A 39 -30.84 21.27 14.56
C GLY A 39 -31.98 21.67 13.62
N ARG A 40 -32.86 20.71 13.34
CA ARG A 40 -34.30 20.92 13.50
C ARG A 40 -35.05 19.59 13.60
N ILE A 41 -35.78 19.51 14.69
CA ILE A 41 -36.84 18.56 14.98
C ILE A 41 -38.06 19.03 14.19
N SER A 42 -38.73 18.11 13.49
CA SER A 42 -40.08 18.33 12.96
C SER A 42 -40.93 17.09 13.24
N ARG A 43 -41.56 17.09 14.42
CA ARG A 43 -42.78 16.32 14.74
C ARG A 43 -43.99 17.18 14.36
N GLY A 44 -44.98 16.59 13.70
CA GLY A 44 -46.30 17.15 13.40
C GLY A 44 -47.01 16.26 12.40
N LEU A 45 -47.73 15.21 12.79
CA LEU A 45 -49.13 15.14 13.27
C LEU A 45 -50.21 15.60 12.27
N ARG A 46 -51.22 14.73 12.09
CA ARG A 46 -52.50 14.83 11.35
C ARG A 46 -52.40 14.52 9.84
N ALA A 47 -53.34 13.81 9.21
CA ALA A 47 -54.75 13.65 9.52
C ALA A 47 -55.31 12.27 9.10
N GLN A 48 -56.32 11.82 9.83
CA GLN A 48 -57.25 10.74 9.49
C GLN A 48 -58.24 11.22 8.41
N GLY A 49 -58.76 10.28 7.60
CA GLY A 49 -59.95 10.51 6.78
C GLY A 49 -60.18 9.46 5.67
N PRO A 50 -61.26 8.64 5.73
CA PRO A 50 -61.50 7.52 4.82
C PRO A 50 -62.52 7.86 3.70
N ARG A 51 -62.37 7.31 2.49
CA ARG A 51 -63.43 7.21 1.46
C ARG A 51 -63.22 5.96 0.59
N ARG A 52 -64.05 4.94 0.80
CA ARG A 52 -65.19 4.55 -0.07
C ARG A 52 -64.80 4.15 -1.50
N GLY A 53 -64.74 2.83 -1.69
CA GLY A 53 -65.45 2.06 -2.70
C GLY A 53 -65.48 2.59 -4.14
N ILE A 54 -64.74 1.90 -5.01
CA ILE A 54 -65.18 1.72 -6.40
C ILE A 54 -65.20 0.21 -6.69
N ARG A 55 -66.43 -0.22 -6.95
CA ARG A 55 -66.89 -1.50 -7.49
C ARG A 55 -66.81 -1.40 -9.02
N MET A 56 -66.23 -2.41 -9.68
CA MET A 56 -66.51 -2.93 -11.05
C MET A 56 -65.40 -3.95 -11.34
N LYS A 57 -65.63 -5.27 -11.45
CA LYS A 57 -66.45 -6.07 -12.37
C LYS A 57 -66.13 -5.80 -13.86
N GLY A 58 -65.38 -6.74 -14.44
CA GLY A 58 -65.03 -6.87 -15.85
C GLY A 58 -63.90 -7.89 -15.97
N SER A 59 -64.15 -9.20 -15.86
CA SER A 59 -64.34 -10.09 -17.01
C SER A 59 -63.53 -9.66 -18.24
N THR A 60 -62.37 -10.27 -18.44
CA THR A 60 -61.96 -10.93 -19.70
C THR A 60 -60.70 -11.72 -19.38
N GLU A 61 -60.84 -13.05 -19.37
CA GLU A 61 -59.70 -13.96 -19.56
C GLU A 61 -58.94 -13.51 -20.81
N MET A 62 -57.80 -12.84 -20.62
CA MET A 62 -56.78 -12.82 -21.64
C MET A 62 -55.79 -13.91 -21.25
N ARG A 63 -56.07 -15.12 -21.74
CA ARG A 63 -55.10 -16.19 -21.90
C ARG A 63 -53.95 -15.63 -22.73
N ARG A 64 -52.99 -15.03 -22.04
CA ARG A 64 -51.68 -14.75 -22.60
C ARG A 64 -50.91 -16.05 -22.46
N ASP A 65 -51.05 -16.89 -23.48
CA ASP A 65 -50.11 -17.96 -23.77
C ASP A 65 -48.77 -17.31 -24.14
N LEU A 66 -48.09 -16.75 -23.13
CA LEU A 66 -46.69 -16.40 -23.23
C LEU A 66 -45.94 -17.73 -23.19
N PRO A 67 -45.21 -18.10 -24.25
CA PRO A 67 -44.48 -19.36 -24.25
C PRO A 67 -43.49 -19.34 -23.09
N LEU A 68 -43.67 -20.28 -22.18
CA LEU A 68 -42.89 -20.49 -20.95
C LEU A 68 -41.37 -20.56 -21.19
N GLY A 69 -40.92 -20.69 -22.44
CA GLY A 69 -39.52 -20.77 -22.85
C GLY A 69 -38.74 -19.44 -22.88
N VAL A 70 -39.40 -18.27 -22.90
CA VAL A 70 -38.67 -16.99 -23.08
C VAL A 70 -38.15 -16.39 -21.76
N LEU A 71 -38.76 -16.71 -20.61
CA LEU A 71 -38.30 -16.20 -19.31
C LEU A 71 -37.07 -16.92 -18.74
N VAL A 72 -36.76 -18.12 -19.23
CA VAL A 72 -35.53 -18.84 -18.84
C VAL A 72 -34.30 -18.29 -19.58
N ALA A 73 -34.46 -17.79 -20.80
CA ALA A 73 -33.35 -17.31 -21.63
C ALA A 73 -32.76 -15.96 -21.18
N VAL A 74 -33.57 -15.07 -20.58
CA VAL A 74 -33.09 -13.74 -20.13
C VAL A 74 -32.41 -13.80 -18.77
N SER A 75 -32.80 -14.74 -17.90
CA SER A 75 -32.17 -14.92 -16.58
C SER A 75 -30.75 -15.50 -16.70
N LEU A 76 -30.44 -16.24 -17.77
CA LEU A 76 -29.08 -16.75 -18.03
C LEU A 76 -28.11 -15.68 -18.54
N LEU A 77 -28.59 -14.55 -19.07
CA LEU A 77 -27.73 -13.49 -19.62
C LEU A 77 -27.31 -12.42 -18.60
N LEU A 78 -27.97 -12.33 -17.44
CA LEU A 78 -27.62 -11.37 -16.38
C LEU A 78 -26.88 -11.96 -15.16
N GLY A 79 -26.82 -13.28 -15.01
CA GLY A 79 -26.22 -13.93 -13.83
C GLY A 79 -24.71 -14.18 -13.89
N GLY A 80 -24.07 -13.90 -15.02
CA GLY A 80 -22.73 -14.40 -15.33
C GLY A 80 -21.62 -13.36 -15.46
N PHE A 81 -21.80 -12.13 -14.95
CA PHE A 81 -20.66 -11.21 -14.87
C PHE A 81 -19.83 -11.56 -13.62
N PRO A 82 -18.62 -12.15 -13.76
CA PRO A 82 -17.70 -12.24 -12.64
C PRO A 82 -17.32 -10.80 -12.29
N PHE A 83 -17.95 -10.24 -11.26
CA PHE A 83 -17.35 -9.11 -10.58
C PHE A 83 -15.99 -9.60 -10.08
N PRO A 84 -14.87 -8.94 -10.43
CA PRO A 84 -13.60 -9.23 -9.78
C PRO A 84 -13.80 -8.91 -8.30
N GLY A 85 -14.11 -9.93 -7.52
CA GLY A 85 -14.19 -9.82 -6.07
C GLY A 85 -12.83 -9.33 -5.58
N ALA A 86 -12.85 -8.28 -4.76
CA ALA A 86 -11.69 -7.59 -4.17
C ALA A 86 -10.91 -8.49 -3.19
N ALA A 87 -10.40 -9.60 -3.71
CA ALA A 87 -9.43 -10.52 -3.14
C ALA A 87 -8.18 -10.58 -4.04
N GLN A 88 -8.06 -9.69 -5.04
CA GLN A 88 -7.22 -9.87 -6.23
C GLN A 88 -6.01 -8.92 -6.35
N SER A 89 -5.72 -8.07 -5.37
CA SER A 89 -4.55 -7.16 -5.42
C SER A 89 -3.30 -7.70 -4.70
N TRP A 90 -3.25 -9.01 -4.42
CA TRP A 90 -2.04 -9.62 -3.87
C TRP A 90 -0.93 -9.67 -4.91
N ARG A 91 0.21 -9.07 -4.59
CA ARG A 91 1.42 -9.06 -5.42
C ARG A 91 2.58 -9.69 -4.70
N SER A 92 3.44 -10.31 -5.48
CA SER A 92 4.73 -10.80 -5.03
C SER A 92 5.83 -10.05 -5.76
N VAL A 93 6.80 -9.52 -5.03
CA VAL A 93 7.98 -8.85 -5.58
C VAL A 93 9.23 -9.47 -4.99
N THR A 94 10.27 -9.57 -5.81
CA THR A 94 11.61 -9.94 -5.35
C THR A 94 12.54 -8.77 -5.65
N MET A 95 13.26 -8.33 -4.62
CA MET A 95 14.26 -7.26 -4.72
C MET A 95 15.58 -7.80 -4.17
N SER A 96 16.69 -7.49 -4.83
CA SER A 96 18.00 -7.89 -4.34
C SER A 96 19.05 -6.86 -4.68
N ARG A 97 20.15 -6.90 -3.93
CA ARG A 97 21.32 -6.06 -4.17
C ARG A 97 22.57 -6.84 -3.86
N GLN A 98 23.60 -6.65 -4.67
CA GLN A 98 24.93 -7.21 -4.44
C GLN A 98 25.74 -6.33 -3.49
N VAL A 99 26.67 -6.94 -2.76
CA VAL A 99 27.65 -6.24 -1.93
C VAL A 99 28.58 -5.44 -2.84
N ALA A 100 28.82 -4.17 -2.48
CA ALA A 100 29.67 -3.24 -3.21
C ALA A 100 30.80 -2.66 -2.34
N GLY A 101 31.08 -3.25 -1.18
CA GLY A 101 32.15 -2.82 -0.26
C GLY A 101 31.65 -2.11 1.00
N GLU A 102 30.40 -2.39 1.39
CA GLU A 102 29.80 -1.88 2.62
C GLU A 102 30.61 -2.34 3.84
N LYS A 103 31.02 -1.38 4.68
CA LYS A 103 31.79 -1.66 5.91
C LYS A 103 30.89 -1.99 7.11
N ALA A 104 29.70 -1.37 7.15
CA ALA A 104 28.69 -1.58 8.18
C ALA A 104 27.33 -1.07 7.64
N LEU A 105 26.23 -1.60 8.19
CA LEU A 105 24.86 -1.20 7.84
C LEU A 105 23.99 -0.93 9.06
N ASP A 106 23.15 0.10 8.96
CA ASP A 106 21.95 0.32 9.78
C ASP A 106 20.74 -0.16 8.97
N VAL A 107 20.18 -1.31 9.33
CA VAL A 107 19.09 -1.97 8.60
C VAL A 107 17.78 -1.74 9.35
N ARG A 108 16.83 -1.12 8.65
CA ARG A 108 15.48 -0.83 9.17
C ARG A 108 14.47 -1.61 8.38
N ILE A 109 13.70 -2.44 9.06
CA ILE A 109 12.75 -3.35 8.44
C ILE A 109 11.36 -2.88 8.83
N ARG A 110 10.59 -2.36 7.86
CA ARG A 110 9.21 -1.91 8.07
C ARG A 110 8.25 -3.01 7.64
N PHE A 111 7.64 -3.67 8.61
CA PHE A 111 6.67 -4.73 8.35
C PHE A 111 5.48 -4.59 9.28
N SER A 112 4.27 -4.53 8.72
CA SER A 112 3.08 -4.18 9.51
C SER A 112 2.43 -5.40 10.15
N ALA A 113 2.09 -6.42 9.36
CA ALA A 113 1.38 -7.60 9.86
C ALA A 113 1.62 -8.82 8.97
N GLY A 114 1.74 -9.99 9.60
CA GLY A 114 1.84 -11.28 8.93
C GLY A 114 3.09 -12.05 9.32
N ARG A 115 3.76 -12.71 8.36
CA ARG A 115 4.96 -13.52 8.60
C ARG A 115 6.21 -12.81 8.09
N LEU A 116 7.17 -12.60 9.00
CA LEU A 116 8.52 -12.17 8.68
C LEU A 116 9.51 -13.30 8.99
N ALA A 117 10.27 -13.73 7.98
CA ALA A 117 11.40 -14.63 8.14
C ALA A 117 12.68 -13.91 7.74
N ILE A 118 13.68 -13.92 8.64
CA ILE A 118 15.00 -13.35 8.39
C ILE A 118 16.03 -14.48 8.43
N GLN A 119 16.86 -14.57 7.41
CA GLN A 119 17.89 -15.58 7.29
C GLN A 119 19.21 -15.02 6.76
N ALA A 120 20.25 -15.82 6.91
CA ALA A 120 21.53 -15.56 6.30
C ALA A 120 21.43 -15.70 4.77
N GLY A 121 21.92 -14.71 4.04
CA GLY A 121 21.94 -14.68 2.58
C GLY A 121 23.15 -15.36 1.95
N GLU A 122 23.05 -15.51 0.64
CA GLU A 122 24.11 -16.04 -0.22
C GLU A 122 25.34 -15.11 -0.22
N THR A 123 26.52 -15.69 -0.40
CA THR A 123 27.78 -14.93 -0.50
C THR A 123 27.70 -13.91 -1.64
N GLY A 124 28.13 -12.68 -1.38
CA GLY A 124 28.12 -11.59 -2.37
C GLY A 124 26.79 -10.84 -2.51
N THR A 125 25.70 -11.34 -1.91
CA THR A 125 24.40 -10.64 -1.90
C THR A 125 24.25 -9.82 -0.62
N LEU A 126 24.06 -8.51 -0.74
CA LEU A 126 23.82 -7.59 0.38
C LEU A 126 22.49 -7.89 1.06
N TYR A 127 21.44 -7.97 0.24
CA TYR A 127 20.13 -8.45 0.65
C TYR A 127 19.40 -9.11 -0.51
N ARG A 128 18.50 -10.03 -0.18
CA ARG A 128 17.45 -10.54 -1.07
C ARG A 128 16.15 -10.56 -0.28
N MET A 129 15.14 -9.88 -0.79
CA MET A 129 13.83 -9.74 -0.16
C MET A 129 12.78 -10.29 -1.11
N GLN A 130 12.01 -11.26 -0.65
CA GLN A 130 10.81 -11.72 -1.31
C GLN A 130 9.61 -11.31 -0.46
N LEU A 131 8.73 -10.50 -1.04
CA LEU A 131 7.61 -9.88 -0.34
C LEU A 131 6.31 -10.21 -1.07
N ARG A 132 5.35 -10.74 -0.34
CA ARG A 132 3.95 -10.88 -0.75
C ARG A 132 3.11 -9.88 0.03
N TYR A 133 2.50 -8.94 -0.69
CA TYR A 133 1.78 -7.80 -0.13
C TYR A 133 0.48 -7.53 -0.88
N ASP A 134 -0.38 -6.71 -0.28
CA ASP A 134 -1.58 -6.18 -0.92
C ASP A 134 -1.26 -4.82 -1.56
N GLU A 135 -1.24 -4.76 -2.88
CA GLU A 135 -0.91 -3.59 -3.69
C GLU A 135 -1.87 -2.42 -3.48
N GLU A 136 -3.10 -2.68 -3.03
CA GLU A 136 -4.07 -1.60 -2.76
C GLU A 136 -3.75 -0.81 -1.49
N ASN A 137 -2.99 -1.41 -0.57
CA ASN A 137 -2.76 -0.87 0.77
C ASN A 137 -1.28 -0.58 1.05
N PHE A 138 -0.36 -1.18 0.29
CA PHE A 138 1.08 -1.12 0.55
C PHE A 138 1.90 -0.94 -0.71
N GLU A 139 3.02 -0.25 -0.57
CA GLU A 139 4.09 -0.18 -1.56
C GLU A 139 5.36 -0.83 -1.03
N PRO A 140 6.07 -1.64 -1.85
CA PRO A 140 7.34 -2.24 -1.46
C PRO A 140 8.45 -1.19 -1.40
N VAL A 141 9.27 -1.23 -0.35
CA VAL A 141 10.38 -0.31 -0.13
C VAL A 141 11.69 -1.09 -0.05
N ALA A 142 12.66 -0.67 -0.86
CA ALA A 142 14.06 -1.03 -0.69
C ALA A 142 14.93 0.19 -1.01
N LYS A 143 15.30 0.96 0.02
CA LYS A 143 16.10 2.19 -0.11
C LYS A 143 17.44 1.98 0.57
N TYR A 144 18.51 2.34 -0.11
CA TYR A 144 19.86 2.25 0.43
C TYR A 144 20.59 3.57 0.21
N GLU A 145 20.95 4.22 1.32
CA GLU A 145 21.63 5.51 1.30
C GLU A 145 22.61 5.61 2.48
N ARG A 146 23.88 5.94 2.20
CA ARG A 146 24.90 6.26 3.21
C ARG A 146 25.04 5.22 4.34
N GLY A 147 24.96 3.93 4.00
CA GLY A 147 25.06 2.84 4.99
C GLY A 147 23.77 2.56 5.76
N ARG A 148 22.66 3.22 5.42
CA ARG A 148 21.32 2.86 5.89
C ARG A 148 20.59 2.06 4.81
N LEU A 149 19.93 0.99 5.23
CA LEU A 149 19.12 0.13 4.39
C LEU A 149 17.70 0.05 4.95
N ASP A 150 16.73 0.69 4.29
CA ASP A 150 15.31 0.60 4.63
C ASP A 150 14.63 -0.44 3.72
N LEU A 151 14.04 -1.48 4.32
CA LEU A 151 13.38 -2.60 3.64
C LEU A 151 11.95 -2.80 4.13
N GLY A 152 11.08 -3.34 3.29
CA GLY A 152 9.75 -3.81 3.69
C GLY A 152 8.62 -3.14 2.93
N VAL A 153 7.60 -2.67 3.64
CA VAL A 153 6.41 -2.02 3.06
C VAL A 153 6.12 -0.66 3.68
N GLU A 154 5.54 0.22 2.89
CA GLU A 154 5.00 1.51 3.32
C GLU A 154 3.50 1.58 2.97
N GLY A 155 2.66 1.96 3.93
CA GLY A 155 1.21 2.04 3.72
C GLY A 155 0.85 3.21 2.81
N THR A 156 0.01 2.98 1.80
CA THR A 156 -0.39 4.02 0.83
C THR A 156 -1.60 4.83 1.31
N LYS A 157 -2.39 4.28 2.25
CA LYS A 157 -3.64 4.88 2.74
C LYS A 157 -3.59 5.14 4.24
N ASN A 158 -4.24 6.23 4.68
CA ASN A 158 -4.33 6.62 6.10
C ASN A 158 -5.31 5.77 6.92
N SER A 159 -6.17 4.96 6.27
CA SER A 159 -7.11 4.06 6.95
C SER A 159 -6.94 2.64 6.42
N LEU A 160 -6.13 1.84 7.10
CA LEU A 160 -6.04 0.41 6.80
C LEU A 160 -7.16 -0.35 7.50
N ARG A 161 -8.01 -1.01 6.70
CA ARG A 161 -9.02 -1.93 7.20
C ARG A 161 -8.43 -3.34 7.17
N TRP A 162 -7.81 -3.74 8.27
CA TRP A 162 -7.24 -5.07 8.42
C TRP A 162 -8.33 -6.13 8.58
N ARG A 163 -8.29 -7.18 7.73
CA ARG A 163 -9.05 -8.41 7.96
C ARG A 163 -8.13 -9.48 8.51
N LYS A 164 -8.71 -10.42 9.26
CA LYS A 164 -7.94 -11.51 9.89
C LYS A 164 -7.31 -12.46 8.86
N GLU A 165 -7.86 -12.52 7.65
CA GLU A 165 -7.34 -13.34 6.55
C GLU A 165 -6.18 -12.68 5.77
N ASP A 166 -5.98 -11.36 5.92
CA ASP A 166 -5.00 -10.60 5.15
C ASP A 166 -3.61 -10.71 5.79
N THR A 167 -2.84 -11.72 5.37
CA THR A 167 -1.49 -11.98 5.92
C THR A 167 -0.42 -11.63 4.89
N GLN A 168 0.39 -10.60 5.18
CA GLN A 168 1.59 -10.34 4.38
C GLN A 168 2.67 -11.36 4.70
N GLN A 169 3.58 -11.60 3.76
CA GLN A 169 4.73 -12.45 3.98
C GLN A 169 5.99 -11.79 3.45
N MET A 170 7.04 -11.74 4.27
CA MET A 170 8.34 -11.26 3.89
C MET A 170 9.42 -12.27 4.26
N ASP A 171 10.13 -12.76 3.26
CA ASP A 171 11.30 -13.59 3.40
C ASP A 171 12.53 -12.73 3.05
N LEU A 172 13.36 -12.45 4.06
CA LEU A 172 14.50 -11.56 3.96
C LEU A 172 15.80 -12.32 4.23
N SER A 173 16.71 -12.28 3.26
CA SER A 173 18.06 -12.80 3.38
C SER A 173 19.06 -11.64 3.44
N LEU A 174 19.92 -11.60 4.45
CA LEU A 174 20.92 -10.54 4.67
C LEU A 174 22.35 -11.07 4.59
N ALA A 175 23.30 -10.26 4.09
CA ALA A 175 24.70 -10.66 3.99
C ALA A 175 25.28 -11.10 5.35
N ARG A 176 26.12 -12.15 5.34
CA ARG A 176 26.76 -12.69 6.55
C ARG A 176 28.08 -12.01 6.92
N GLY A 177 28.70 -11.31 5.96
CA GLY A 177 30.06 -10.74 6.08
C GLY A 177 30.12 -9.24 6.34
N VAL A 178 28.97 -8.58 6.45
CA VAL A 178 28.87 -7.14 6.71
C VAL A 178 28.28 -6.96 8.11
N PRO A 179 28.95 -6.26 9.03
CA PRO A 179 28.36 -5.90 10.32
C PRO A 179 27.06 -5.11 10.15
N MET A 180 25.97 -5.54 10.80
CA MET A 180 24.66 -4.89 10.69
C MET A 180 24.03 -4.65 12.06
N ALA A 181 23.42 -3.48 12.24
CA ALA A 181 22.42 -3.25 13.28
C ALA A 181 21.03 -3.43 12.67
N LEU A 182 20.14 -4.15 13.36
CA LEU A 182 18.78 -4.42 12.91
C LEU A 182 17.77 -3.63 13.77
N ASP A 183 16.82 -3.00 13.11
CA ASP A 183 15.69 -2.28 13.69
C ASP A 183 14.39 -2.73 13.00
N LEU A 184 13.34 -3.01 13.79
CA LEU A 184 12.09 -3.69 13.38
C LEU A 184 10.86 -2.89 13.82
#